data_AF-A0AB39XSD4-F1
#
_entry.id   AF-A0AB39XSD4-F1
#
_cell.length_a   1.000
_cell.length_b   1.000
_cell.length_c   1.000
_cell.angle_alpha   90.00
_cell.angle_beta   90.00
_cell.angle_gamma   90.00
#
_symmetry.space_group_name_H-M   'P 1'
#
loop_
_entity.id
_entity.type
_entity.pdbx_description
1 polymer ?
#
loop_
_entity_poly.entity_id
_entity_poly.type
_entity_poly.pdbx_seq_one_letter_code
_entity_poly.pdbx_strand_id
1 'polypeptide(L)' 'MVTWRSFKQTSSLQDMMRQEASSLRQKAQKLAPSIRRDHLIRQARQAETAAKINEWLRSPGLQPPR' A
#
# COMPACT_ATOMS: atom_id res chain seq x y z
N MET A 1 9.11 -29.48 17.56
CA MET A 1 9.90 -28.28 17.24
C MET A 1 9.16 -27.51 16.16
N VAL A 2 8.60 -26.33 16.47
CA VAL A 2 7.90 -25.51 15.47
C VAL A 2 8.91 -24.52 14.89
N THR A 3 9.28 -24.72 13.63
CA THR A 3 10.22 -23.85 12.92
C THR A 3 9.43 -22.68 12.33
N TRP A 4 9.62 -21.49 12.88
CA TRP A 4 9.05 -20.26 12.34
C TRP A 4 9.73 -19.96 11.00
N ARG A 5 9.00 -20.17 9.89
CA ARG A 5 9.44 -19.73 8.57
C ARG A 5 9.36 -18.22 8.53
N SER A 6 10.50 -17.54 8.55
CA SER A 6 10.57 -16.10 8.32
C SER A 6 10.05 -15.81 6.91
N PHE A 7 8.91 -15.12 6.81
CA PHE A 7 8.37 -14.67 5.54
C PHE A 7 9.23 -13.50 5.07
N LYS A 8 10.19 -13.78 4.18
CA LYS A 8 10.96 -12.72 3.53
C LYS A 8 9.99 -11.92 2.68
N GLN A 9 9.66 -10.72 3.12
CA GLN A 9 8.89 -9.75 2.36
C GLN A 9 9.74 -9.31 1.17
N THR A 10 9.59 -10.01 0.04
CA THR A 10 10.45 -9.88 -1.17
C THR A 10 10.25 -8.55 -1.90
N SER A 11 9.16 -7.85 -1.61
CA SER A 11 8.87 -6.48 -2.07
C SER A 11 8.52 -5.64 -0.84
N SER A 12 9.11 -4.46 -0.71
CA SER A 12 8.80 -3.54 0.40
C SER A 12 7.28 -3.36 0.46
N LEU A 13 6.68 -3.46 1.66
CA LEU A 13 5.24 -3.23 1.90
C LEU A 13 4.71 -2.01 1.12
N GLN A 14 5.53 -0.96 1.06
CA GLN A 14 5.29 0.27 0.30
C GLN A 14 5.12 0.04 -1.21
N ASP A 15 5.97 -0.78 -1.83
CA ASP A 15 5.92 -1.05 -3.27
C ASP A 15 4.67 -1.85 -3.63
N MET A 16 4.29 -2.82 -2.79
CA MET A 16 3.03 -3.55 -2.96
C MET A 16 1.83 -2.61 -2.87
N MET A 17 1.80 -1.72 -1.88
CA MET A 17 0.73 -0.72 -1.71
C MET A 17 0.64 0.24 -2.90
N ARG A 18 1.79 0.70 -3.43
CA ARG A 18 1.85 1.55 -4.63
C ARG A 18 1.33 0.82 -5.88
N GLN A 19 1.72 -0.45 -6.06
CA GLN A 19 1.24 -1.28 -7.16
C GLN A 19 -0.27 -1.55 -7.09
N GLU A 20 -0.78 -1.77 -5.88
CA GLU A 20 -2.19 -1.99 -5.64
C GLU A 20 -3.01 -0.73 -5.91
N ALA A 21 -2.55 0.45 -5.47
CA ALA A 21 -3.20 1.73 -5.79
C ALA A 21 -3.31 1.96 -7.31
N SER A 22 -2.24 1.70 -8.06
CA SER A 22 -2.24 1.80 -9.53
C SER A 22 -3.26 0.83 -10.16
N SER A 23 -3.26 -0.43 -9.71
CA SER A 23 -4.19 -1.46 -10.20
C SER A 23 -5.65 -1.09 -9.92
N LEU A 24 -5.95 -0.55 -8.73
CA LEU A 24 -7.28 -0.10 -8.36
C LEU A 24 -7.74 1.10 -9.21
N ARG A 25 -6.84 2.03 -9.52
CA ARG A 25 -7.14 3.14 -10.46
C ARG A 25 -7.42 2.64 -11.88
N GLN A 26 -6.65 1.66 -12.38
CA GLN A 26 -6.92 1.07 -13.69
C GLN A 26 -8.27 0.36 -13.72
N LYS A 27 -8.64 -0.37 -12.66
CA LYS A 27 -9.97 -0.98 -12.53
C LYS A 27 -11.08 0.07 -12.48
N ALA A 28 -10.88 1.15 -11.72
CA ALA A 28 -11.83 2.25 -11.64
C ALA A 28 -12.03 2.93 -12.99
N GLN A 29 -10.96 3.16 -13.78
CA GLN A 29 -11.04 3.77 -15.11
C GLN A 29 -11.89 2.97 -16.09
N LYS A 30 -11.83 1.63 -16.04
CA LYS A 30 -12.60 0.72 -16.89
C LYS A 30 -14.10 0.66 -16.54
N LEU A 31 -14.48 1.15 -15.36
CA LEU A 31 -15.87 1.14 -14.90
C LEU A 31 -16.57 2.46 -15.23
N ALA A 32 -17.83 2.37 -15.60
CA ALA A 32 -18.70 3.53 -15.67
C ALA A 32 -18.83 4.22 -14.29
N PRO A 33 -19.11 5.53 -14.26
CA PRO A 33 -19.38 6.26 -13.01
C PRO A 33 -20.45 5.54 -12.20
N SER A 34 -20.06 4.98 -11.06
CA SER A 34 -20.90 4.12 -10.23
C SER A 34 -20.32 4.04 -8.83
N ILE A 35 -21.14 3.64 -7.85
CA ILE A 35 -20.73 3.45 -6.46
C ILE A 35 -19.51 2.51 -6.36
N ARG A 36 -19.46 1.49 -7.21
CA ARG A 36 -18.34 0.54 -7.29
C ARG A 36 -17.05 1.21 -7.75
N ARG A 37 -17.11 2.12 -8.72
CA ARG A 37 -15.97 2.94 -9.14
C ARG A 37 -15.48 3.82 -7.99
N ASP A 38 -16.38 4.47 -7.27
CA ASP A 38 -16.01 5.33 -6.14
C ASP A 38 -15.39 4.55 -4.98
N HIS A 39 -15.84 3.32 -4.75
CA HIS A 39 -15.23 2.44 -3.76
C HIS A 39 -13.78 2.10 -4.14
N LEU A 40 -13.54 1.73 -5.41
CA LEU A 40 -12.19 1.43 -5.90
C LEU A 40 -11.26 2.65 -5.82
N ILE A 41 -11.77 3.85 -6.11
CA ILE A 41 -11.02 5.10 -5.97
C ILE A 41 -10.67 5.35 -4.49
N ARG A 42 -11.62 5.13 -3.58
CA ARG A 42 -11.38 5.25 -2.13
C ARG A 42 -10.30 4.27 -1.64
N GLN A 43 -10.37 3.01 -2.07
CA GLN A 43 -9.36 2.01 -1.74
C GLN A 43 -7.98 2.37 -2.30
N ALA A 44 -7.91 2.89 -3.53
CA ALA A 44 -6.64 3.34 -4.11
C ALA A 44 -6.01 4.46 -3.27
N ARG A 45 -6.80 5.43 -2.81
CA ARG A 45 -6.34 6.52 -1.94
C ARG A 45 -5.84 6.01 -0.58
N GLN A 46 -6.51 5.02 0.00
CA GLN A 46 -6.08 4.40 1.25
C GLN A 46 -4.72 3.71 1.09
N ALA A 47 -4.52 2.97 0.00
CA ALA A 47 -3.26 2.30 -0.29
C ALA A 47 -2.10 3.32 -0.48
N GLU A 48 -2.34 4.44 -1.16
CA GLU A 48 -1.34 5.52 -1.28
C GLU A 48 -1.01 6.15 0.06
N THR A 49 -2.02 6.40 0.88
CA THR A 49 -1.84 7.00 2.21
C THR A 49 -1.05 6.06 3.11
N ALA A 50 -1.35 4.76 3.09
CA ALA A 50 -0.61 3.76 3.84
C ALA A 50 0.85 3.65 3.39
N ALA A 51 1.11 3.69 2.07
CA ALA A 51 2.47 3.72 1.54
C ALA A 51 3.25 4.96 2.05
N LYS A 52 2.59 6.13 2.08
CA LYS A 52 3.18 7.38 2.57
C LYS A 52 3.44 7.36 4.08
N ILE A 53 2.54 6.78 4.88
CA ILE A 53 2.76 6.60 6.32
C ILE A 53 3.96 5.68 6.56
N ASN A 54 4.07 4.58 5.82
CA ASN A 54 5.20 3.67 5.94
C ASN A 54 6.52 4.35 5.54
N GLU A 55 6.49 5.24 4.55
CA GLU A 55 7.64 6.07 4.18
C GLU A 55 8.04 7.02 5.33
N TRP A 56 7.07 7.68 5.97
CA TRP A 56 7.32 8.52 7.15
C TRP A 56 7.92 7.75 8.31
N LEU A 57 7.39 6.57 8.64
CA LEU A 57 7.89 5.72 9.74
C LEU A 57 9.34 5.24 9.51
N ARG A 58 9.78 5.17 8.26
CA ARG A 58 11.16 4.79 7.90
C ARG A 58 12.11 5.98 7.81
N SER A 59 11.61 7.20 7.94
CA SER A 59 12.43 8.41 7.87
C SER A 59 13.39 8.48 9.07
N PRO A 60 14.70 8.75 8.85
CA PRO A 60 15.70 8.76 9.91
C PRO A 60 15.46 9.83 10.98
N GLY A 61 14.71 10.89 10.67
CA GLY A 61 14.36 11.93 11.65
C GLY A 61 13.35 11.50 12.73
N LEU A 62 12.71 10.33 12.56
CA LEU A 62 11.76 9.75 13.52
C LEU A 62 12.33 8.52 14.23
N GLN A 63 13.53 8.06 13.84
CA GLN A 63 14.21 6.97 14.53
C GLN A 63 15.02 7.55 15.71
N PRO A 64 14.94 6.94 16.90
CA PRO A 64 15.80 7.36 18.00
C PRO A 64 17.27 7.19 17.57
N PRO A 65 18.16 8.15 17.90
CA PRO A 65 19.58 8.00 17.63
C PRO A 65 20.11 6.75 18.34
N ARG A 66 20.96 6.00 17.64
CA ARG A 66 21.61 4.79 18.14
C ARG A 66 22.76 5.12 19.08
#